data_AF-A0A958FUD2-F1
#
_entry.id   AF-A0A958FUD2-F1
#
_cell.length_a   1.000
_cell.length_b   1.000
_cell.length_c   1.000
_cell.angle_alpha   90.00
_cell.angle_beta   90.00
_cell.angle_gamma   90.00
#
_symmetry.space_group_name_H-M   'P 1'
#
loop_
_entity.id
_entity.type
_entity.pdbx_description
1 polymer ?
#
loop_
_entity_poly.entity_id
_entity_poly.type
_entity_poly.pdbx_seq_one_letter_code
_entity_poly.pdbx_strand_id
1 'polypeptide(L)'
;MSFTISFSIYQLKMSRAVFNSMDSFNQQYVDNELYHAKLSAMNVGVNRVWDENITSGSFNVNADDCSSMVSITPVGLDTVKLKVITRTNIFDEDNFAVNGALLEKRDSVIAFFKYRSPVSSFFWFTENEGNIHWVSGDTVWGPLHTNGLLKVSGSPVFNGKVTATLGITPLPTDPSNTASYLGGYEIGNSNVVTTDMSTIITAATNGNGAAAINTRSLYDREITLEFLDDGRVIRTVETDPPDTLA
;
A
#
# COMPACT_ATOMS: atom_id res chain seq x y z
N MET A 1 -23.79 59.42 36.77
CA MET A 1 -23.27 58.15 37.30
C MET A 1 -23.75 56.91 36.52
N SER A 2 -25.01 56.80 36.07
CA SER A 2 -25.47 55.62 35.28
C SER A 2 -24.64 55.33 34.02
N PHE A 3 -24.26 56.35 33.25
CA PHE A 3 -23.52 56.18 32.00
C PHE A 3 -22.14 55.53 32.21
N THR A 4 -21.44 55.93 33.28
CA THR A 4 -20.11 55.41 33.63
C THR A 4 -20.16 53.94 34.04
N ILE A 5 -21.21 53.53 34.77
CA ILE A 5 -21.43 52.14 35.17
C ILE A 5 -21.81 51.27 33.96
N SER A 6 -22.63 51.79 33.05
CA SER A 6 -22.97 51.06 31.82
C SER A 6 -21.76 50.84 30.91
N PHE A 7 -20.88 51.84 30.77
CA PHE A 7 -19.64 51.71 30.00
C PHE A 7 -18.63 50.75 30.64
N SER A 8 -18.51 50.74 31.98
CA SER A 8 -17.60 49.81 32.66
C SER A 8 -18.07 48.35 32.55
N ILE A 9 -19.38 48.08 32.65
CA ILE A 9 -19.94 46.75 32.41
C ILE A 9 -19.72 46.31 30.95
N TYR A 10 -19.89 47.23 29.99
CA TYR A 10 -19.62 46.95 28.58
C TYR A 10 -18.14 46.63 28.33
N GLN A 11 -17.21 47.39 28.93
CA GLN A 11 -15.78 47.13 28.86
C GLN A 11 -15.40 45.75 29.40
N LEU A 12 -15.99 45.32 30.53
CA LEU A 12 -15.76 43.98 31.08
C LEU A 12 -16.26 42.87 30.15
N LYS A 13 -17.46 43.04 29.56
CA LYS A 13 -18.01 42.07 28.61
C LYS A 13 -17.19 41.99 27.32
N MET A 14 -16.75 43.15 26.81
CA MET A 14 -15.89 43.22 25.63
C MET A 14 -14.53 42.57 25.90
N SER A 15 -13.93 42.83 27.07
CA SER A 15 -12.67 42.20 27.46
C SER A 15 -12.81 40.67 27.50
N ARG A 16 -13.88 40.15 28.12
CA ARG A 16 -14.16 38.70 28.12
C ARG A 16 -14.34 38.13 26.72
N ALA A 17 -15.05 38.84 25.83
CA ALA A 17 -15.23 38.40 24.45
C ALA A 17 -13.88 38.35 23.70
N VAL A 18 -13.01 39.35 23.90
CA VAL A 18 -11.67 39.37 23.31
C VAL A 18 -10.82 38.21 23.83
N PHE A 19 -10.80 37.95 25.15
CA PHE A 19 -10.07 36.82 25.71
C PHE A 19 -10.56 35.47 25.14
N ASN A 20 -11.87 35.25 25.09
CA ASN A 20 -12.42 34.03 24.50
C ASN A 20 -12.04 33.86 23.02
N SER A 21 -11.99 34.95 22.24
CA SER A 21 -11.52 34.90 20.86
C SER A 21 -10.03 34.61 20.75
N MET A 22 -9.20 35.14 21.66
CA MET A 22 -7.77 34.84 21.72
C MET A 22 -7.51 33.37 22.08
N ASP A 23 -8.25 32.81 23.03
CA ASP A 23 -8.14 31.41 23.41
C ASP A 23 -8.55 30.48 22.25
N SER A 24 -9.64 30.83 21.55
CA SER A 24 -10.07 30.09 20.36
C SER A 24 -9.02 30.15 19.24
N PHE A 25 -8.42 31.32 19.00
CA PHE A 25 -7.34 31.47 18.03
C PHE A 25 -6.12 30.63 18.41
N ASN A 26 -5.69 30.67 19.68
CA ASN A 26 -4.55 29.89 20.16
C ASN A 26 -4.80 28.39 20.02
N GLN A 27 -6.01 27.90 20.30
CA GLN A 27 -6.35 26.49 20.12
C GLN A 27 -6.26 26.06 18.64
N GLN A 28 -6.79 26.87 17.72
CA GLN A 28 -6.73 26.61 16.28
C GLN A 28 -5.30 26.69 15.74
N TYR A 29 -4.49 27.63 16.24
CA TYR A 29 -3.08 27.72 15.91
C TYR A 29 -2.34 26.43 16.30
N VAL A 30 -2.52 25.95 17.53
CA VAL A 30 -1.90 24.69 17.98
C VAL A 30 -2.40 23.48 17.19
N ASP A 31 -3.69 23.44 16.82
CA ASP A 31 -4.21 22.38 15.94
C ASP A 31 -3.51 22.36 14.58
N ASN A 32 -3.28 23.55 14.01
CA ASN A 32 -2.60 23.67 12.73
C ASN A 32 -1.12 23.26 12.82
N GLU A 33 -0.42 23.66 13.86
CA GLU A 33 0.96 23.24 14.14
C GLU A 33 1.07 21.71 14.29
N LEU A 34 0.17 21.10 15.08
CA LEU A 34 0.10 19.64 15.23
C LEU A 34 -0.14 18.94 13.89
N TYR A 35 -1.05 19.49 13.07
CA TYR A 35 -1.36 18.94 11.75
C TYR A 35 -0.15 18.98 10.82
N HIS A 36 0.56 20.10 10.75
CA HIS A 36 1.75 20.25 9.90
C HIS A 36 2.93 19.41 10.40
N ALA A 37 3.21 19.41 11.71
CA ALA A 37 4.25 18.57 12.30
C ALA A 37 3.99 17.08 12.04
N LYS A 38 2.73 16.64 12.15
CA LYS A 38 2.29 15.28 11.82
C LYS A 38 2.56 14.92 10.37
N LEU A 39 2.20 15.77 9.41
CA LEU A 39 2.45 15.52 7.99
C LEU A 39 3.94 15.50 7.66
N SER A 40 4.72 16.39 8.26
CA SER A 40 6.18 16.41 8.11
C SER A 40 6.81 15.11 8.63
N ALA A 41 6.46 14.69 9.85
CA ALA A 41 6.92 13.43 10.42
C ALA A 41 6.46 12.21 9.62
N MET A 42 5.27 12.28 9.01
CA MET A 42 4.78 11.26 8.08
C MET A 42 5.67 11.17 6.86
N ASN A 43 5.99 12.29 6.21
CA ASN A 43 6.87 12.31 5.04
C ASN A 43 8.26 11.74 5.34
N VAL A 44 8.84 12.07 6.51
CA VAL A 44 10.10 11.45 6.96
C VAL A 44 9.94 9.94 7.12
N GLY A 45 8.82 9.48 7.69
CA GLY A 45 8.47 8.06 7.79
C GLY A 45 8.35 7.37 6.45
N VAL A 46 7.69 8.00 5.47
CA VAL A 46 7.55 7.46 4.11
C VAL A 46 8.91 7.32 3.44
N ASN A 47 9.77 8.33 3.51
CA ASN A 47 11.10 8.28 2.91
C ASN A 47 11.94 7.14 3.50
N ARG A 48 11.86 6.88 4.80
CA ARG A 48 12.57 5.73 5.40
C ARG A 48 12.00 4.39 4.96
N VAL A 49 10.69 4.28 4.79
CA VAL A 49 10.07 3.06 4.26
C VAL A 49 10.51 2.83 2.81
N TRP A 50 10.64 3.90 2.01
CA TRP A 50 10.96 3.81 0.58
C TRP A 50 12.46 3.66 0.28
N ASP A 51 13.31 4.49 0.88
CA ASP A 51 14.74 4.54 0.58
C ASP A 51 15.52 3.42 1.29
N GLU A 52 15.13 3.09 2.51
CA GLU A 52 15.84 2.12 3.36
C GLU A 52 15.14 0.73 3.39
N ASN A 53 13.97 0.58 2.75
CA ASN A 53 13.14 -0.63 2.77
C ASN A 53 12.87 -1.16 4.19
N ILE A 54 12.73 -0.26 5.17
CA ILE A 54 12.49 -0.64 6.57
C ILE A 54 11.10 -1.27 6.70
N THR A 55 11.05 -2.50 7.23
CA THR A 55 9.81 -3.24 7.48
C THR A 55 9.28 -3.09 8.90
N SER A 56 10.15 -2.72 9.85
CA SER A 56 9.79 -2.51 11.25
C SER A 56 10.73 -1.52 11.95
N GLY A 57 10.19 -0.77 12.90
CA GLY A 57 11.00 0.15 13.73
C GLY A 57 10.18 1.29 14.29
N SER A 58 10.78 2.06 15.18
CA SER A 58 10.21 3.33 15.64
C SER A 58 11.30 4.36 15.83
N PHE A 59 10.94 5.62 15.64
CA PHE A 59 11.83 6.75 15.84
C PHE A 59 11.03 8.01 16.14
N ASN A 60 11.70 8.97 16.77
CA ASN A 60 11.11 10.27 17.05
C ASN A 60 11.56 11.28 16.00
N VAL A 61 10.62 12.12 15.58
CA VAL A 61 10.84 13.29 14.75
C VAL A 61 10.33 14.48 15.53
N ASN A 62 11.22 15.44 15.75
CA ASN A 62 10.85 16.71 16.34
C ASN A 62 10.71 17.69 15.17
N ALA A 63 9.51 18.26 15.04
CA ALA A 63 9.22 19.31 14.08
C ALA A 63 8.55 20.44 14.86
N ASP A 64 9.09 21.64 14.73
CA ASP A 64 8.66 22.82 15.47
C ASP A 64 8.72 22.56 16.99
N ASP A 65 7.62 22.83 17.71
CA ASP A 65 7.46 22.57 19.16
C ASP A 65 6.75 21.22 19.45
N CYS A 66 6.58 20.38 18.42
CA CYS A 66 5.86 19.12 18.53
C CYS A 66 6.81 17.91 18.50
N SER A 67 6.55 16.95 19.38
CA SER A 67 7.24 15.65 19.36
C SER A 67 6.37 14.63 18.63
N SER A 68 6.88 14.08 17.53
CA SER A 68 6.21 13.04 16.76
C SER A 68 6.91 11.70 16.92
N MET A 69 6.18 10.66 17.32
CA MET A 69 6.65 9.29 17.30
C MET A 69 6.14 8.59 16.05
N VAL A 70 7.09 8.15 15.22
CA VAL A 70 6.84 7.37 14.01
C VAL A 70 7.05 5.90 14.35
N SER A 71 6.07 5.06 14.01
CA SER A 71 6.11 3.61 14.20
C SER A 71 5.80 2.89 12.90
N ILE A 72 6.72 2.03 12.49
CA ILE A 72 6.66 1.19 11.31
C ILE A 72 6.43 -0.24 11.80
N THR A 73 5.33 -0.85 11.39
CA THR A 73 4.97 -2.22 11.78
C THR A 73 4.59 -3.02 10.56
N PRO A 74 5.13 -4.24 10.36
CA PRO A 74 4.70 -5.11 9.29
C PRO A 74 3.27 -5.60 9.58
N VAL A 75 2.44 -5.63 8.54
CA VAL A 75 1.06 -6.12 8.58
C VAL A 75 0.94 -7.19 7.50
N GLY A 76 1.16 -8.45 7.87
CA GLY A 76 1.25 -9.55 6.90
C GLY A 76 2.64 -9.64 6.26
N LEU A 77 2.69 -10.22 5.06
CA LEU A 77 3.96 -10.56 4.39
C LEU A 77 4.62 -9.36 3.67
N ASP A 78 3.83 -8.60 2.89
CA ASP A 78 4.35 -7.55 1.99
C ASP A 78 3.79 -6.14 2.27
N THR A 79 3.05 -5.96 3.37
CA THR A 79 2.46 -4.67 3.73
C THR A 79 3.06 -4.14 5.02
N VAL A 80 3.35 -2.85 5.05
CA VAL A 80 3.86 -2.13 6.21
C VAL A 80 2.89 -1.02 6.56
N LYS A 81 2.56 -0.93 7.83
CA LYS A 81 1.77 0.15 8.41
C LYS A 81 2.73 1.16 9.02
N LEU A 82 2.67 2.38 8.52
CA LEU A 82 3.31 3.55 9.10
C LEU A 82 2.27 4.30 9.93
N LYS A 83 2.55 4.48 11.22
CA LYS A 83 1.72 5.25 12.14
C LYS A 83 2.54 6.37 12.74
N VAL A 84 2.04 7.59 12.66
CA VAL A 84 2.64 8.76 13.30
C VAL A 84 1.71 9.26 14.38
N ILE A 85 2.27 9.54 15.55
CA ILE A 85 1.58 10.16 16.68
C ILE A 85 2.34 11.42 17.03
N THR A 86 1.70 12.57 16.88
CA THR A 86 2.28 13.88 17.21
C THR A 86 1.62 14.41 18.47
N ARG A 87 2.43 14.99 19.36
CA ARG A 87 1.98 15.50 20.65
C ARG A 87 2.59 16.87 20.93
N THR A 88 1.81 17.70 21.60
CA THR A 88 2.24 18.95 22.20
C THR A 88 1.48 19.18 23.50
N ASN A 89 2.00 20.04 24.36
CA ASN A 89 1.41 20.37 25.65
C ASN A 89 0.90 21.80 25.60
N ILE A 90 -0.38 22.01 25.94
CA ILE A 90 -0.98 23.33 26.06
C ILE A 90 -1.38 23.61 27.51
N PHE A 91 -1.30 24.87 27.89
CA PHE A 91 -1.86 25.31 29.15
C PHE A 91 -3.38 25.45 28.99
N ASP A 92 -4.12 24.72 29.82
CA ASP A 92 -5.56 24.82 29.94
C ASP A 92 -5.86 24.99 31.43
N GLU A 93 -6.53 26.10 31.79
CA GLU A 93 -6.77 26.48 33.17
C GLU A 93 -7.58 25.41 33.92
N ASP A 94 -8.62 24.89 33.26
CA ASP A 94 -9.50 23.87 33.86
C ASP A 94 -8.74 22.57 34.13
N ASN A 95 -7.91 22.13 33.18
CA ASN A 95 -7.11 20.93 33.36
C ASN A 95 -6.01 21.11 34.42
N PHE A 96 -5.34 22.26 34.41
CA PHE A 96 -4.26 22.55 35.34
C PHE A 96 -4.76 22.69 36.77
N ALA A 97 -5.94 23.30 36.98
CA ALA A 97 -6.57 23.41 38.28
C ALA A 97 -6.92 22.05 38.91
N VAL A 98 -7.24 21.05 38.07
CA VAL A 98 -7.64 19.71 38.53
C VAL A 98 -6.45 18.75 38.63
N ASN A 99 -5.57 18.75 37.63
CA ASN A 99 -4.53 17.73 37.46
C ASN A 99 -3.11 18.24 37.76
N GLY A 100 -2.91 19.57 37.88
CA GLY A 100 -1.58 20.17 38.06
C GLY A 100 -0.63 19.96 36.88
N ALA A 101 -1.16 19.64 35.70
CA ALA A 101 -0.40 19.32 34.50
C ALA A 101 -0.94 20.07 33.28
N LEU A 102 -0.06 20.27 32.29
CA LEU A 102 -0.47 20.78 30.98
C LEU A 102 -1.32 19.73 30.26
N LEU A 103 -2.28 20.17 29.46
CA LEU A 103 -3.11 19.29 28.64
C LEU A 103 -2.29 18.79 27.44
N GLU A 104 -2.10 17.48 27.34
CA GLU A 104 -1.51 16.84 26.16
C GLU A 104 -2.53 16.86 25.02
N LYS A 105 -2.20 17.57 23.94
CA LYS A 105 -2.96 17.54 22.69
C LYS A 105 -2.25 16.63 21.69
N ARG A 106 -3.01 15.73 21.07
CA ARG A 106 -2.48 14.67 20.23
C ARG A 106 -3.27 14.53 18.93
N ASP A 107 -2.54 14.33 17.85
CA ASP A 107 -3.08 13.92 16.55
C ASP A 107 -2.32 12.68 16.02
N SER A 108 -2.94 11.92 15.13
CA SER A 108 -2.31 10.77 14.50
C SER A 108 -2.73 10.55 13.05
N VAL A 109 -1.78 10.05 12.25
CA VAL A 109 -2.01 9.63 10.86
C VAL A 109 -1.47 8.22 10.67
N ILE A 110 -2.12 7.47 9.77
CA ILE A 110 -1.73 6.12 9.41
C ILE A 110 -1.68 6.03 7.89
N ALA A 111 -0.65 5.39 7.35
CA ALA A 111 -0.66 4.91 5.96
C ALA A 111 -0.23 3.44 5.90
N PHE A 112 -0.69 2.78 4.85
CA PHE A 112 -0.31 1.42 4.52
C PHE A 112 0.49 1.45 3.22
N PHE A 113 1.68 0.88 3.27
CA PHE A 113 2.56 0.68 2.13
C PHE A 113 2.56 -0.80 1.78
N LYS A 114 2.41 -1.11 0.50
CA LYS A 114 2.54 -2.47 0.00
C LYS A 114 3.73 -2.51 -0.94
N TYR A 115 4.73 -3.33 -0.61
CA TYR A 115 5.95 -3.43 -1.42
C TYR A 115 5.73 -4.18 -2.74
N ARG A 116 4.68 -5.00 -2.83
CA ARG A 116 4.36 -5.78 -4.02
C ARG A 116 2.88 -5.65 -4.36
N SER A 117 2.57 -5.09 -5.53
CA SER A 117 1.21 -5.16 -6.06
C SER A 117 0.96 -6.59 -6.59
N PRO A 118 -0.11 -7.28 -6.16
CA PRO A 118 -0.37 -8.63 -6.63
C PRO A 118 -0.78 -8.54 -8.11
N VAL A 119 -0.22 -9.40 -8.96
CA VAL A 119 -0.60 -9.46 -10.39
C VAL A 119 -2.10 -9.58 -10.60
N SER A 120 -2.79 -10.24 -9.65
CA SER A 120 -4.24 -10.43 -9.68
C SER A 120 -5.05 -9.14 -9.52
N SER A 121 -4.45 -8.01 -9.13
CA SER A 121 -5.16 -6.72 -9.13
C SER A 121 -5.24 -6.08 -10.51
N PHE A 122 -4.41 -6.53 -11.45
CA PHE A 122 -4.42 -6.04 -12.81
C PHE A 122 -5.27 -6.96 -13.67
N PHE A 123 -6.09 -6.36 -14.53
CA PHE A 123 -6.77 -7.10 -15.60
C PHE A 123 -5.74 -7.59 -16.63
N TRP A 124 -4.74 -6.76 -16.90
CA TRP A 124 -3.65 -7.07 -17.82
C TRP A 124 -2.33 -6.67 -17.20
N PHE A 125 -1.42 -7.63 -17.08
CA PHE A 125 -0.08 -7.43 -16.55
C PHE A 125 0.93 -8.12 -17.47
N THR A 126 1.93 -7.39 -17.95
CA THR A 126 3.01 -7.97 -18.78
C THR A 126 4.39 -7.47 -18.35
N GLU A 127 5.37 -8.36 -18.32
CA GLU A 127 6.78 -7.96 -18.16
C GLU A 127 7.32 -7.32 -19.45
N ASN A 128 6.93 -7.88 -20.60
CA ASN A 128 7.25 -7.36 -21.91
C ASN A 128 6.05 -7.56 -22.83
N GLU A 129 5.49 -6.47 -23.33
CA GLU A 129 4.32 -6.46 -24.21
C GLU A 129 4.71 -6.69 -25.70
N GLY A 130 6.00 -6.65 -26.02
CA GLY A 130 6.53 -7.00 -27.34
C GLY A 130 5.96 -6.11 -28.45
N ASN A 131 5.22 -6.71 -29.39
CA ASN A 131 4.58 -6.01 -30.50
C ASN A 131 3.05 -6.04 -30.45
N ILE A 132 2.49 -6.11 -29.24
CA ILE A 132 1.05 -5.95 -29.03
C ILE A 132 0.71 -4.45 -29.12
N HIS A 133 -0.37 -4.15 -29.85
CA HIS A 133 -0.90 -2.80 -29.97
C HIS A 133 -2.36 -2.81 -29.54
N TRP A 134 -2.72 -1.90 -28.64
CA TRP A 134 -4.11 -1.65 -28.26
C TRP A 134 -4.77 -0.79 -29.32
N VAL A 135 -5.87 -1.29 -29.90
CA VAL A 135 -6.48 -0.71 -31.10
C VAL A 135 -7.89 -0.18 -30.87
N SER A 136 -8.38 0.62 -31.83
CA SER A 136 -9.77 1.09 -31.85
C SER A 136 -10.76 -0.07 -31.69
N GLY A 137 -11.60 0.00 -30.65
CA GLY A 137 -12.57 -1.04 -30.30
C GLY A 137 -12.19 -1.82 -29.04
N ASP A 138 -10.92 -1.82 -28.64
CA ASP A 138 -10.51 -2.43 -27.39
C ASP A 138 -11.03 -1.62 -26.21
N THR A 139 -11.68 -2.31 -25.28
CA THR A 139 -12.16 -1.70 -24.02
C THR A 139 -11.69 -2.52 -22.84
N VAL A 140 -10.87 -1.91 -21.99
CA VAL A 140 -10.32 -2.56 -20.80
C VAL A 140 -11.05 -2.06 -19.56
N TRP A 141 -11.64 -3.01 -18.84
CA TRP A 141 -12.34 -2.78 -17.57
C TRP A 141 -11.50 -3.31 -16.41
N GLY A 142 -10.48 -2.54 -16.03
CA GLY A 142 -9.62 -2.85 -14.90
C GLY A 142 -8.24 -2.20 -15.03
N PRO A 143 -7.42 -2.24 -13.97
CA PRO A 143 -6.05 -1.72 -14.02
C PRO A 143 -5.21 -2.50 -15.03
N LEU A 144 -4.40 -1.78 -15.81
CA LEU A 144 -3.48 -2.35 -16.79
C LEU A 144 -2.04 -1.96 -16.44
N HIS A 145 -1.13 -2.91 -16.52
CA HIS A 145 0.30 -2.68 -16.29
C HIS A 145 1.17 -3.37 -17.34
N THR A 146 2.20 -2.67 -17.81
CA THR A 146 3.32 -3.28 -18.53
C THR A 146 4.65 -2.77 -18.01
N ASN A 147 5.64 -3.66 -17.80
CA ASN A 147 7.02 -3.22 -17.60
C ASN A 147 7.69 -2.83 -18.92
N GLY A 148 7.04 -3.10 -20.06
CA GLY A 148 7.50 -2.71 -21.39
C GLY A 148 6.99 -1.34 -21.84
N LEU A 149 6.98 -1.17 -23.16
CA LEU A 149 6.41 -0.01 -23.84
C LEU A 149 4.96 -0.35 -24.25
N LEU A 150 3.98 0.33 -23.67
CA LEU A 150 2.57 0.18 -24.04
C LEU A 150 2.36 0.82 -25.41
N LYS A 151 2.01 0.02 -26.43
CA LYS A 151 1.76 0.52 -27.77
C LYS A 151 0.28 0.69 -28.01
N VAL A 152 -0.12 1.86 -28.49
CA VAL A 152 -1.50 2.23 -28.73
C VAL A 152 -1.65 2.72 -30.15
N SER A 153 -2.64 2.20 -30.86
CA SER A 153 -2.89 2.50 -32.27
C SER A 153 -4.38 2.74 -32.49
N GLY A 154 -4.78 4.00 -32.62
CA GLY A 154 -6.19 4.38 -32.71
C GLY A 154 -6.79 4.68 -31.34
N SER A 155 -8.07 4.34 -31.15
CA SER A 155 -8.88 4.80 -30.02
C SER A 155 -9.36 3.69 -29.08
N PRO A 156 -8.47 2.94 -28.40
CA PRO A 156 -8.87 2.06 -27.32
C PRO A 156 -9.36 2.88 -26.11
N VAL A 157 -10.19 2.24 -25.27
CA VAL A 157 -10.76 2.86 -24.06
C VAL A 157 -10.30 2.08 -22.82
N PHE A 158 -9.57 2.76 -21.94
CA PHE A 158 -9.11 2.23 -20.66
C PHE A 158 -9.93 2.84 -19.52
N ASN A 159 -10.81 2.03 -18.93
CA ASN A 159 -11.65 2.46 -17.80
C ASN A 159 -10.90 2.39 -16.46
N GLY A 160 -9.88 1.53 -16.35
CA GLY A 160 -9.00 1.45 -15.19
C GLY A 160 -7.69 2.21 -15.37
N LYS A 161 -6.92 2.33 -14.29
CA LYS A 161 -5.61 3.01 -14.31
C LYS A 161 -4.62 2.24 -15.17
N VAL A 162 -3.97 2.94 -16.11
CA VAL A 162 -2.94 2.40 -16.99
C VAL A 162 -1.57 2.76 -16.45
N THR A 163 -0.67 1.78 -16.35
CA THR A 163 0.69 2.00 -15.85
C THR A 163 1.71 1.35 -16.76
N ALA A 164 2.78 2.07 -17.12
CA ALA A 164 3.83 1.53 -18.00
C ALA A 164 5.23 1.96 -17.54
N THR A 165 6.19 1.02 -17.46
CA THR A 165 7.56 1.37 -17.02
C THR A 165 8.34 2.10 -18.11
N LEU A 166 8.41 1.57 -19.33
CA LEU A 166 9.15 2.22 -20.43
C LEU A 166 8.35 3.32 -21.13
N GLY A 167 7.06 3.44 -20.81
CA GLY A 167 6.18 4.49 -21.31
C GLY A 167 5.07 3.98 -22.20
N ILE A 168 4.41 4.94 -22.86
CA ILE A 168 3.27 4.70 -23.74
C ILE A 168 3.61 5.35 -25.09
N THR A 169 3.41 4.61 -26.19
CA THR A 169 3.66 5.08 -27.55
C THR A 169 2.40 4.94 -28.42
N PRO A 170 1.98 6.00 -29.13
CA PRO A 170 2.40 7.39 -28.96
C PRO A 170 2.13 7.90 -27.54
N LEU A 171 2.80 8.96 -27.08
CA LEU A 171 2.56 9.49 -25.74
C LEU A 171 1.10 9.94 -25.59
N PRO A 172 0.46 9.82 -24.41
CA PRO A 172 -0.93 10.26 -24.23
C PRO A 172 -1.14 11.76 -24.47
N THR A 173 -0.06 12.55 -24.40
CA THR A 173 -0.06 13.98 -24.71
C THR A 173 0.15 14.27 -26.21
N ASP A 174 0.49 13.28 -27.00
CA ASP A 174 0.72 13.42 -28.45
C ASP A 174 -0.64 13.46 -29.18
N PRO A 175 -0.86 14.40 -30.12
CA PRO A 175 -2.09 14.46 -30.91
C PRO A 175 -2.40 13.18 -31.71
N SER A 176 -1.40 12.35 -32.00
CA SER A 176 -1.56 11.05 -32.66
C SER A 176 -2.09 9.96 -31.74
N ASN A 177 -2.08 10.16 -30.41
CA ASN A 177 -2.71 9.25 -29.47
C ASN A 177 -4.19 9.59 -29.31
N THR A 178 -5.06 8.74 -29.86
CA THR A 178 -6.52 8.93 -29.76
C THR A 178 -7.18 8.00 -28.74
N ALA A 179 -6.39 7.41 -27.83
CA ALA A 179 -6.87 6.56 -26.76
C ALA A 179 -7.51 7.35 -25.61
N SER A 180 -8.45 6.72 -24.92
CA SER A 180 -9.15 7.30 -23.78
C SER A 180 -8.68 6.66 -22.48
N TYR A 181 -8.01 7.43 -21.62
CA TYR A 181 -7.51 6.99 -20.31
C TYR A 181 -8.42 7.50 -19.18
N LEU A 182 -9.63 6.94 -19.08
CA LEU A 182 -10.63 7.39 -18.10
C LEU A 182 -10.19 7.13 -16.65
N GLY A 183 -9.45 6.04 -16.41
CA GLY A 183 -8.85 5.72 -15.11
C GLY A 183 -7.51 6.42 -14.84
N GLY A 184 -7.05 7.28 -15.75
CA GLY A 184 -5.73 7.92 -15.71
C GLY A 184 -4.59 7.01 -16.15
N TYR A 185 -3.41 7.60 -16.35
CA TYR A 185 -2.19 6.89 -16.71
C TYR A 185 -0.99 7.32 -15.85
N GLU A 186 -0.02 6.43 -15.69
CA GLU A 186 1.25 6.70 -15.00
C GLU A 186 2.40 6.03 -15.73
N ILE A 187 3.50 6.75 -15.93
CA ILE A 187 4.70 6.28 -16.65
C ILE A 187 5.87 6.19 -15.66
N GLY A 188 6.74 5.20 -15.82
CA GLY A 188 7.93 4.99 -14.98
C GLY A 188 7.66 4.16 -13.73
N ASN A 189 6.44 3.65 -13.55
CA ASN A 189 6.12 2.70 -12.50
C ASN A 189 6.54 1.30 -12.95
N SER A 190 7.35 0.59 -12.15
CA SER A 190 7.73 -0.81 -12.39
C SER A 190 7.14 -1.69 -11.30
N ASN A 191 6.46 -2.75 -11.72
CA ASN A 191 5.96 -3.77 -10.83
C ASN A 191 6.61 -5.09 -11.22
N VAL A 192 7.44 -5.67 -10.36
CA VAL A 192 8.07 -6.95 -10.66
C VAL A 192 7.26 -8.07 -10.00
N VAL A 193 6.88 -9.06 -10.79
CA VAL A 193 6.39 -10.33 -10.23
C VAL A 193 7.60 -11.07 -9.70
N THR A 194 7.55 -11.47 -8.44
CA THR A 194 8.60 -12.32 -7.89
C THR A 194 8.60 -13.65 -8.65
N THR A 195 9.62 -13.88 -9.45
CA THR A 195 9.86 -15.12 -10.19
C THR A 195 10.56 -16.19 -9.35
N ASP A 196 10.80 -15.90 -8.07
CA ASP A 196 11.41 -16.84 -7.14
C ASP A 196 10.43 -17.98 -6.82
N MET A 197 10.52 -19.03 -7.63
CA MET A 197 9.81 -20.29 -7.44
C MET A 197 10.54 -21.22 -6.45
N SER A 198 11.59 -20.78 -5.75
CA SER A 198 12.40 -21.63 -4.86
C SER A 198 11.56 -22.38 -3.84
N THR A 199 10.48 -21.79 -3.34
CA THR A 199 9.54 -22.43 -2.40
C THR A 199 8.77 -23.57 -3.04
N ILE A 200 8.25 -23.39 -4.26
CA ILE A 200 7.57 -24.45 -5.03
C ILE A 200 8.56 -25.54 -5.42
N ILE A 201 9.77 -25.16 -5.85
CA ILE A 201 10.85 -26.10 -6.17
C ILE A 201 11.23 -26.91 -4.93
N THR A 202 11.40 -26.26 -3.77
CA THR A 202 11.74 -26.92 -2.50
C THR A 202 10.62 -27.85 -2.04
N ALA A 203 9.36 -27.42 -2.15
CA ALA A 203 8.21 -28.26 -1.84
C ALA A 203 8.11 -29.48 -2.78
N ALA A 204 8.40 -29.30 -4.07
CA ALA A 204 8.45 -30.38 -5.04
C ALA A 204 9.61 -31.34 -4.77
N THR A 205 10.81 -30.83 -4.45
CA THR A 205 11.98 -31.65 -4.09
C THR A 205 11.73 -32.44 -2.80
N ASN A 206 11.15 -31.81 -1.77
CA ASN A 206 10.85 -32.48 -0.50
C ASN A 206 9.68 -33.46 -0.62
N GLY A 207 8.67 -33.15 -1.44
CA GLY A 207 7.53 -34.03 -1.73
C GLY A 207 7.84 -35.19 -2.69
N ASN A 208 8.87 -35.05 -3.52
CA ASN A 208 9.34 -36.07 -4.47
C ASN A 208 10.63 -36.78 -3.96
N GLY A 209 10.72 -37.05 -2.66
CA GLY A 209 11.77 -37.89 -2.08
C GLY A 209 13.22 -37.38 -2.30
N ALA A 210 13.42 -36.07 -2.37
CA ALA A 210 14.72 -35.42 -2.60
C ALA A 210 15.37 -35.69 -3.98
N ALA A 211 14.59 -36.04 -5.00
CA ALA A 211 15.09 -36.15 -6.37
C ALA A 211 15.56 -34.78 -6.93
N ALA A 212 16.69 -34.77 -7.65
CA ALA A 212 17.29 -33.55 -8.19
C ALA A 212 16.42 -32.86 -9.26
N ILE A 213 16.62 -31.56 -9.45
CA ILE A 213 15.93 -30.75 -10.47
C ILE A 213 16.14 -31.37 -11.86
N ASN A 214 15.07 -31.57 -12.63
CA ASN A 214 15.03 -32.25 -13.94
C ASN A 214 15.32 -33.75 -13.93
N THR A 215 15.31 -34.42 -12.78
CA THR A 215 15.28 -35.88 -12.75
C THR A 215 13.87 -36.32 -13.15
N ARG A 216 13.76 -37.23 -14.13
CA ARG A 216 12.48 -37.88 -14.46
C ARG A 216 11.80 -38.29 -13.16
N SER A 217 10.52 -37.92 -13.03
CA SER A 217 9.73 -38.26 -11.85
C SER A 217 9.86 -39.76 -11.55
N LEU A 218 9.85 -40.16 -10.28
CA LEU A 218 9.67 -41.57 -9.90
C LEU A 218 8.39 -42.19 -10.52
N TYR A 219 7.49 -41.33 -11.03
CA TYR A 219 6.26 -41.65 -11.73
C TYR A 219 6.34 -41.57 -13.26
N ASP A 220 7.52 -41.37 -13.87
CA ASP A 220 7.75 -41.48 -15.32
C ASP A 220 8.02 -42.94 -15.75
N ARG A 221 7.22 -43.86 -15.19
CA ARG A 221 7.22 -45.30 -15.51
C ARG A 221 5.80 -45.66 -15.92
N GLU A 222 5.65 -46.63 -16.81
CA GLU A 222 4.32 -47.11 -17.19
C GLU A 222 3.65 -47.75 -15.96
N ILE A 223 2.50 -47.20 -15.57
CA ILE A 223 1.70 -47.70 -14.45
C ILE A 223 0.42 -48.30 -15.03
N THR A 224 0.17 -49.57 -14.71
CA THR A 224 -1.10 -50.24 -15.01
C THR A 224 -1.93 -50.29 -13.73
N LEU A 225 -3.17 -49.82 -13.81
CA LEU A 225 -4.15 -49.90 -12.73
C LEU A 225 -5.26 -50.87 -13.13
N GLU A 226 -5.44 -51.93 -12.37
CA GLU A 226 -6.54 -52.87 -12.52
C GLU A 226 -7.54 -52.67 -11.38
N PHE A 227 -8.78 -52.35 -11.74
CA PHE A 227 -9.88 -52.13 -10.79
C PHE A 227 -10.62 -53.45 -10.58
N LEU A 228 -10.67 -53.92 -9.33
CA LEU A 228 -11.37 -55.14 -8.96
C LEU A 228 -12.84 -54.85 -8.62
N ASP A 229 -13.69 -55.86 -8.75
CA ASP A 229 -15.13 -55.78 -8.43
C ASP A 229 -15.43 -55.48 -6.96
N ASP A 230 -14.43 -55.60 -6.08
CA ASP A 230 -14.51 -55.30 -4.65
C ASP A 230 -14.09 -53.86 -4.29
N GLY A 231 -13.81 -53.03 -5.30
CA GLY A 231 -13.43 -51.63 -5.13
C GLY A 231 -11.95 -51.41 -4.82
N ARG A 232 -11.14 -52.47 -4.77
CA ARG A 232 -9.68 -52.36 -4.61
C ARG A 232 -9.00 -52.15 -5.96
N VAL A 233 -7.79 -51.59 -5.92
CA VAL A 233 -6.98 -51.33 -7.12
C VAL A 233 -5.64 -52.05 -7.00
N ILE A 234 -5.33 -52.87 -8.00
CA ILE A 234 -3.99 -53.43 -8.18
C ILE A 234 -3.18 -52.43 -9.01
N ARG A 235 -2.03 -52.03 -8.48
CA ARG A 235 -1.07 -51.18 -9.17
C ARG A 235 0.14 -52.02 -9.59
N THR A 236 0.46 -52.01 -10.88
CA THR A 236 1.68 -52.61 -11.42
C THR A 236 2.59 -51.51 -11.98
N VAL A 237 3.88 -51.57 -11.67
CA VAL A 237 4.90 -50.62 -12.16
C VAL A 237 6.00 -51.41 -12.87
N GLU A 238 5.92 -51.49 -14.21
CA GLU A 238 6.86 -52.26 -15.06
C GLU A 238 7.20 -53.67 -14.52
N THR A 239 8.46 -53.93 -14.14
CA THR A 239 8.97 -55.23 -13.67
C THR A 239 8.82 -55.46 -12.17
N ASP A 240 8.32 -54.47 -11.43
CA ASP A 240 8.12 -54.60 -9.99
C ASP A 240 6.84 -55.40 -9.69
N PRO A 241 6.84 -56.26 -8.67
CA PRO A 241 5.69 -57.09 -8.35
C PRO A 241 4.46 -56.21 -8.03
N PRO A 242 3.26 -56.59 -8.52
CA PRO A 242 2.05 -55.81 -8.30
C PRO A 242 1.74 -55.68 -6.81
N ASP A 243 1.43 -54.45 -6.38
CA ASP A 243 1.02 -54.15 -5.01
C ASP A 243 -0.46 -53.74 -4.97
N THR A 244 -1.16 -54.17 -3.92
CA THR A 244 -2.59 -53.90 -3.75
C THR A 244 -2.75 -52.65 -2.89
N LEU A 245 -3.27 -51.59 -3.48
CA LEU A 245 -3.56 -50.36 -2.74
C LEU A 245 -4.97 -50.46 -2.14
N ALA A 246 -5.07 -50.22 -0.83
CA ALA A 246 -6.32 -50.22 -0.07
C ALA A 246 -7.09 -48.90 -0.24
#